data_AF-A0A1G8FW93-F1
#
_entry.id   AF-A0A1G8FW93-F1
#
_cell.length_a   1.000
_cell.length_b   1.000
_cell.length_c   1.000
_cell.angle_alpha   90.00
_cell.angle_beta   90.00
_cell.angle_gamma   90.00
#
_symmetry.space_group_name_H-M   'P 1'
#
loop_
_entity.id
_entity.type
_entity.pdbx_description
1 polymer ?
#
loop_
_entity_poly.entity_id
_entity_poly.type
_entity_poly.pdbx_seq_one_letter_code
_entity_poly.pdbx_strand_id
1 'polypeptide(L)'
;AFEEQQNQQGAGNAPSVNGQAEGPKAKLCMWKIMQGVPEGGRDNAGLRVVTHLKHTGLNPQMIWMALSAWNEANKPPMDLESLERLYRQGLERPYDFGCRDEVLQQYCDKRCRLWKEDYAVNNVSRRMSS
;
A
#
# COMPACT_ATOMS: atom_id res chain seq x y z
N ALA A 1 34.45 54.51 17.28
CA ALA A 1 34.17 53.21 17.91
C ALA A 1 33.08 52.52 17.09
N PHE A 2 33.48 51.62 16.19
CA PHE A 2 32.58 50.71 15.47
C PHE A 2 33.39 49.43 15.31
N GLU A 3 33.14 48.48 16.21
CA GLU A 3 33.85 47.20 16.26
C GLU A 3 33.29 46.25 15.19
N GLU A 4 34.20 45.72 14.38
CA GLU A 4 33.98 44.57 13.50
C GLU A 4 33.65 43.35 14.36
N GLN A 5 32.44 42.81 14.25
CA GLN A 5 32.12 41.50 14.81
C GLN A 5 32.23 40.44 13.71
N GLN A 6 33.36 39.75 13.75
CA GLN A 6 33.75 38.67 12.87
C GLN A 6 32.94 37.39 13.15
N ASN A 7 32.47 36.84 12.03
CA ASN A 7 31.90 35.52 11.80
C ASN A 7 32.73 34.38 12.44
N GLN A 8 32.14 33.63 13.38
CA GLN A 8 32.67 32.33 13.83
C GLN A 8 31.59 31.26 13.68
N GLN A 9 31.64 30.55 12.56
CA GLN A 9 30.84 29.34 12.31
C GLN A 9 31.58 28.14 12.91
N GLY A 10 31.04 27.60 14.00
CA GLY A 10 31.46 26.32 14.55
C GLY A 10 31.02 25.17 13.64
N ALA A 11 31.98 24.36 13.21
CA ALA A 11 31.77 23.14 12.47
C ALA A 11 31.07 22.08 13.33
N GLY A 12 29.74 22.05 13.27
CA GLY A 12 28.95 20.91 13.75
C GLY A 12 28.91 19.82 12.67
N ASN A 13 29.49 18.66 12.99
CA ASN A 13 29.40 17.45 12.16
C ASN A 13 27.94 17.09 11.88
N ALA A 14 27.48 17.32 10.64
CA ALA A 14 26.22 16.78 10.17
C ALA A 14 26.36 15.26 10.01
N PRO A 15 25.42 14.43 10.52
CA PRO A 15 25.43 13.01 10.23
C PRO A 15 25.19 12.84 8.73
N SER A 16 26.17 12.27 8.03
CA SER A 16 26.05 11.80 6.66
C SER A 16 25.11 10.59 6.62
N VAL A 17 23.80 10.84 6.66
CA VAL A 17 22.82 9.81 6.36
C VAL A 17 22.73 9.72 4.84
N ASN A 18 23.46 8.76 4.27
CA ASN A 18 23.20 8.24 2.93
C ASN A 18 21.82 7.58 2.91
N GLY A 19 20.77 8.39 3.04
CA GLY A 19 19.38 7.99 2.85
C GLY A 19 19.09 8.11 1.37
N GLN A 20 19.37 7.07 0.60
CA GLN A 20 18.60 6.87 -0.62
C GLN A 20 17.14 6.88 -0.17
N ALA A 21 16.38 7.91 -0.53
CA ALA A 21 14.95 7.95 -0.27
C ALA A 21 14.38 6.69 -0.89
N GLU A 22 14.04 5.70 -0.07
CA GLU A 22 13.49 4.46 -0.56
C GLU A 22 12.22 4.85 -1.32
N GLY A 23 12.22 4.62 -2.63
CA GLY A 23 11.05 4.87 -3.46
C GLY A 23 9.81 4.25 -2.80
N PRO A 24 8.62 4.83 -2.98
CA PRO A 24 7.41 4.42 -2.27
C PRO A 24 7.28 2.91 -2.32
N LYS A 25 7.07 2.28 -1.16
CA LYS A 25 6.88 0.83 -1.00
C LYS A 25 5.53 0.41 -1.60
N ALA A 26 5.38 0.59 -2.90
CA ALA A 26 4.17 0.29 -3.63
C ALA A 26 3.97 -1.23 -3.64
N LYS A 27 2.83 -1.67 -3.13
CA LYS A 27 2.38 -3.06 -3.26
C LYS A 27 2.06 -3.31 -4.75
N LEU A 28 2.95 -3.98 -5.49
CA LEU A 28 2.73 -4.26 -6.92
C LEU A 28 1.44 -5.05 -7.17
N CYS A 29 1.04 -5.92 -6.23
CA CYS A 29 -0.27 -6.61 -6.29
C CYS A 29 -1.44 -5.62 -6.26
N MET A 30 -1.39 -4.58 -5.40
CA MET A 30 -2.42 -3.55 -5.37
C MET A 30 -2.43 -2.74 -6.66
N TRP A 31 -1.27 -2.37 -7.19
CA TRP A 31 -1.21 -1.66 -8.48
C TRP A 31 -1.91 -2.44 -9.61
N LYS A 32 -1.74 -3.77 -9.68
CA LYS A 32 -2.46 -4.60 -10.65
C LYS A 32 -3.96 -4.67 -10.38
N ILE A 33 -4.38 -4.88 -9.12
CA ILE A 33 -5.81 -4.93 -8.76
C ILE A 33 -6.50 -3.59 -9.07
N MET A 34 -5.81 -2.46 -8.87
CA MET A 34 -6.33 -1.12 -9.16
C MET A 34 -6.60 -0.87 -10.65
N GLN A 35 -6.12 -1.72 -11.56
CA GLN A 35 -6.44 -1.65 -12.99
C GLN A 35 -7.78 -2.29 -13.35
N GLY A 36 -8.49 -2.82 -12.36
CA GLY A 36 -9.71 -3.60 -12.54
C GLY A 36 -9.43 -5.10 -12.54
N VAL A 37 -10.46 -5.87 -12.28
CA VAL A 37 -10.42 -7.33 -12.16
C VAL A 37 -11.56 -7.97 -12.99
N PRO A 38 -11.33 -9.19 -13.51
CA PRO A 38 -12.36 -9.89 -14.29
C PRO A 38 -13.51 -10.39 -13.40
N GLU A 39 -14.56 -10.88 -14.06
CA GLU A 39 -15.68 -11.54 -13.38
C GLU A 39 -15.27 -12.69 -12.46
N GLY A 40 -16.02 -12.87 -11.38
CA GLY A 40 -15.78 -13.89 -10.37
C GLY A 40 -14.80 -13.49 -9.25
N GLY A 41 -13.95 -12.48 -9.47
CA GLY A 41 -12.96 -12.04 -8.47
C GLY A 41 -13.27 -10.71 -7.76
N ARG A 42 -14.30 -9.98 -8.20
CA ARG A 42 -14.50 -8.56 -7.85
C ARG A 42 -14.80 -8.32 -6.38
N ASP A 43 -15.66 -9.13 -5.76
CA ASP A 43 -16.00 -9.00 -4.34
C ASP A 43 -14.77 -9.07 -3.43
N ASN A 44 -14.00 -10.14 -3.62
CA ASN A 44 -12.79 -10.39 -2.83
C ASN A 44 -11.74 -9.31 -3.05
N ALA A 45 -11.52 -8.92 -4.32
CA ALA A 45 -10.57 -7.86 -4.67
C ALA A 45 -11.01 -6.47 -4.17
N GLY A 46 -12.29 -6.15 -4.31
CA GLY A 46 -12.85 -4.85 -3.93
C GLY A 46 -12.73 -4.60 -2.44
N LEU A 47 -12.88 -5.62 -1.59
CA LEU A 47 -12.60 -5.48 -0.16
C LEU A 47 -11.13 -5.09 0.10
N ARG A 48 -10.17 -5.67 -0.64
CA ARG A 48 -8.74 -5.30 -0.54
C ARG A 48 -8.50 -3.88 -1.04
N VAL A 49 -9.20 -3.44 -2.08
CA VAL A 49 -9.14 -2.06 -2.60
C VAL A 49 -9.59 -1.07 -1.54
N VAL A 50 -10.77 -1.25 -0.93
CA VAL A 50 -11.27 -0.35 0.11
C VAL A 50 -10.31 -0.29 1.31
N THR A 51 -9.86 -1.44 1.79
CA THR A 51 -8.90 -1.51 2.91
C THR A 51 -7.57 -0.82 2.55
N HIS A 52 -7.07 -1.00 1.32
CA HIS A 52 -5.85 -0.33 0.87
C HIS A 52 -6.01 1.20 0.85
N LEU A 53 -7.11 1.70 0.28
CA LEU A 53 -7.41 3.13 0.21
C LEU A 53 -7.56 3.74 1.61
N LYS A 54 -8.21 3.03 2.54
CA LYS A 54 -8.29 3.41 3.96
C LYS A 54 -6.88 3.55 4.57
N HIS A 55 -5.99 2.58 4.32
CA HIS A 55 -4.61 2.63 4.85
C HIS A 55 -3.73 3.71 4.21
N THR A 56 -4.10 4.24 3.04
CA THR A 56 -3.44 5.43 2.47
C THR A 56 -3.83 6.75 3.15
N GLY A 57 -4.79 6.73 4.08
CA GLY A 57 -5.22 7.91 4.83
C GLY A 57 -6.25 8.76 4.11
N LEU A 58 -6.91 8.23 3.07
CA LEU A 58 -8.01 8.91 2.39
C LEU A 58 -9.24 9.00 3.31
N ASN A 59 -9.99 10.09 3.19
CA ASN A 59 -11.28 10.21 3.88
C ASN A 59 -12.36 9.34 3.20
N PRO A 60 -13.50 9.06 3.87
CA PRO A 60 -14.53 8.17 3.33
C PRO A 60 -15.03 8.58 1.94
N GLN A 61 -15.25 9.87 1.69
CA GLN A 61 -15.73 10.37 0.40
C GLN A 61 -14.73 10.10 -0.73
N MET A 62 -13.44 10.33 -0.48
CA MET A 62 -12.37 10.04 -1.44
C MET A 62 -12.23 8.53 -1.70
N ILE A 63 -12.40 7.71 -0.66
CA ILE A 63 -12.40 6.24 -0.79
C ILE A 63 -13.55 5.80 -1.69
N TRP A 64 -14.75 6.35 -1.50
CA TRP A 64 -15.91 6.04 -2.35
C TRP A 64 -15.67 6.40 -3.81
N MET A 65 -15.13 7.60 -4.09
CA MET A 65 -14.80 8.03 -5.45
C MET A 65 -13.76 7.11 -6.10
N ALA A 66 -12.69 6.77 -5.37
CA ALA A 66 -11.64 5.89 -5.89
C ALA A 66 -12.15 4.45 -6.11
N LEU A 67 -12.99 3.94 -5.21
CA LEU A 67 -13.62 2.62 -5.36
C LEU A 67 -14.57 2.58 -6.55
N SER A 68 -15.34 3.64 -6.78
CA SER A 68 -16.26 3.76 -7.92
C SER A 68 -15.49 3.77 -9.24
N ALA A 69 -14.43 4.57 -9.34
CA ALA A 69 -13.55 4.60 -10.52
C ALA A 69 -12.87 3.24 -10.76
N TRP A 70 -12.45 2.55 -9.70
CA TRP A 70 -11.95 1.18 -9.82
C TRP A 70 -13.03 0.22 -10.36
N ASN A 71 -14.28 0.36 -9.93
CA ASN A 71 -15.37 -0.50 -10.42
C ASN A 71 -15.67 -0.29 -11.91
N GLU A 72 -15.54 0.94 -12.41
CA GLU A 72 -15.66 1.23 -13.85
C GLU A 72 -14.58 0.54 -14.69
N ALA A 73 -13.40 0.28 -14.10
CA ALA A 73 -12.33 -0.47 -14.75
C ALA A 73 -12.58 -1.99 -14.78
N ASN A 74 -13.52 -2.50 -13.96
CA ASN A 74 -13.89 -3.91 -13.95
C ASN A 74 -14.71 -4.29 -15.18
N LYS A 75 -14.60 -5.56 -15.62
CA LYS A 75 -15.34 -6.08 -16.78
C LYS A 75 -16.04 -7.40 -16.43
N PRO A 76 -17.39 -7.42 -16.31
CA PRO A 76 -18.27 -6.26 -16.15
C PRO A 76 -18.09 -5.52 -14.81
N PRO A 77 -18.55 -4.27 -14.68
CA PRO A 77 -18.68 -3.59 -13.39
C PRO A 77 -19.60 -4.34 -12.42
N MET A 78 -19.39 -4.15 -11.13
CA MET A 78 -20.32 -4.58 -10.07
C MET A 78 -21.53 -3.63 -10.02
N ASP A 79 -22.67 -4.14 -9.56
CA ASP A 79 -23.82 -3.31 -9.23
C ASP A 79 -23.53 -2.41 -8.01
N LEU A 80 -24.35 -1.37 -7.85
CA LEU A 80 -24.17 -0.36 -6.81
C LEU A 80 -24.31 -0.94 -5.39
N GLU A 81 -25.24 -1.87 -5.17
CA GLU A 81 -25.50 -2.47 -3.85
C GLU A 81 -24.29 -3.28 -3.38
N SER A 82 -23.72 -4.08 -4.27
CA SER A 82 -22.50 -4.85 -4.01
C SER A 82 -21.31 -3.93 -3.73
N LEU A 83 -21.20 -2.80 -4.45
CA LEU A 83 -20.14 -1.82 -4.22
C LEU A 83 -20.27 -1.10 -2.88
N GLU A 84 -21.49 -0.68 -2.51
CA GLU A 84 -21.79 -0.07 -1.21
C GLU A 84 -21.49 -1.01 -0.05
N ARG A 85 -21.84 -2.30 -0.21
CA ARG A 85 -21.53 -3.33 0.78
C ARG A 85 -20.03 -3.45 1.03
N LEU A 86 -19.22 -3.51 -0.02
CA LEU A 86 -17.76 -3.57 0.10
C LEU A 86 -17.18 -2.31 0.76
N TYR A 87 -17.68 -1.14 0.36
CA TYR A 87 -17.29 0.13 0.94
C TYR A 87 -17.51 0.16 2.46
N ARG A 88 -18.72 -0.19 2.92
CA ARG A 88 -19.03 -0.25 4.36
C ARG A 88 -18.16 -1.26 5.10
N GLN A 89 -18.06 -2.49 4.56
CA GLN A 89 -17.27 -3.56 5.18
C GLN A 89 -15.79 -3.17 5.34
N GLY A 90 -15.18 -2.58 4.31
CA GLY A 90 -13.78 -2.18 4.35
C GLY A 90 -13.50 -1.01 5.29
N LEU A 91 -14.47 -0.10 5.48
CA LEU A 91 -14.34 1.01 6.42
C LEU A 91 -14.52 0.58 7.88
N GLU A 92 -15.51 -0.25 8.17
CA GLU A 92 -15.88 -0.63 9.55
C GLU A 92 -14.91 -1.64 10.17
N ARG A 93 -14.37 -2.56 9.37
CA ARG A 93 -13.55 -3.66 9.87
C ARG A 93 -12.05 -3.31 9.89
N PRO A 94 -11.29 -3.84 10.85
CA PRO A 94 -9.84 -3.62 10.95
C PRO A 94 -9.05 -4.62 10.09
N TYR A 95 -9.43 -4.79 8.82
CA TYR A 95 -8.71 -5.69 7.92
C TYR A 95 -7.28 -5.19 7.66
N ASP A 96 -6.32 -6.12 7.62
CA ASP A 96 -4.96 -5.86 7.16
C ASP A 96 -4.46 -7.01 6.28
N PHE A 97 -4.37 -6.73 4.97
CA PHE A 97 -3.99 -7.72 3.97
C PHE A 97 -2.51 -7.59 3.59
N GLY A 98 -1.73 -8.61 3.97
CA GLY A 98 -0.30 -8.71 3.70
C GLY A 98 0.04 -9.54 2.45
N CYS A 99 1.35 -9.76 2.22
CA CYS A 99 1.86 -10.51 1.06
C CYS A 99 1.35 -11.97 0.97
N ARG A 100 0.82 -12.52 2.07
CA ARG A 100 0.31 -13.88 2.15
C ARG A 100 -1.19 -14.00 1.89
N ASP A 101 -1.91 -12.89 1.74
CA ASP A 101 -3.33 -12.92 1.40
C ASP A 101 -3.56 -13.64 0.07
N GLU A 102 -4.46 -14.63 0.06
CA GLU A 102 -4.70 -15.51 -1.09
C GLU A 102 -5.17 -14.73 -2.33
N VAL A 103 -5.92 -13.65 -2.13
CA VAL A 103 -6.39 -12.80 -3.23
C VAL A 103 -5.22 -11.99 -3.76
N LEU A 104 -4.45 -11.30 -2.89
CA LEU A 104 -3.30 -10.51 -3.32
C LEU A 104 -2.21 -11.35 -3.99
N GLN A 105 -2.01 -12.60 -3.58
CA GLN A 105 -1.03 -13.51 -4.19
C GLN A 105 -1.29 -13.75 -5.67
N GLN A 106 -2.56 -13.83 -6.10
CA GLN A 106 -2.95 -14.01 -7.51
C GLN A 106 -2.45 -12.87 -8.40
N TYR A 107 -2.30 -11.67 -7.84
CA TYR A 107 -1.83 -10.48 -8.54
C TYR A 107 -0.37 -10.12 -8.21
N CYS A 108 0.26 -10.83 -7.28
CA CYS A 108 1.61 -10.53 -6.83
C CYS A 108 2.65 -10.80 -7.92
N ASP A 109 3.83 -10.22 -7.77
CA ASP A 109 4.98 -10.43 -8.64
C ASP A 109 6.21 -10.66 -7.76
N LYS A 110 7.04 -11.67 -8.06
CA LYS A 110 8.25 -11.99 -7.27
C LYS A 110 9.31 -10.89 -7.32
N ARG A 111 9.19 -9.95 -8.27
CA ARG A 111 10.01 -8.74 -8.33
C ARG A 111 9.59 -7.69 -7.30
N CYS A 112 8.41 -7.83 -6.68
CA CYS A 112 7.93 -6.96 -5.61
C CYS A 112 8.92 -6.95 -4.45
N ARG A 113 9.41 -5.76 -4.10
CA ARG A 113 10.37 -5.59 -2.99
C ARG A 113 9.79 -6.09 -1.67
N LEU A 114 8.53 -5.77 -1.38
CA LEU A 114 7.83 -6.21 -0.17
C LEU A 114 7.69 -7.74 -0.10
N TRP A 115 7.54 -8.41 -1.25
CA TRP A 115 7.52 -9.86 -1.29
C TRP A 115 8.89 -10.45 -0.96
N LYS A 116 9.97 -9.87 -1.48
CA LYS A 116 11.35 -10.31 -1.18
C LYS A 116 11.69 -10.13 0.30
N GLU A 117 11.28 -9.02 0.89
CA GLU A 117 11.44 -8.73 2.32
C GLU A 117 10.66 -9.75 3.18
N ASP A 118 9.38 -9.98 2.87
CA ASP A 118 8.57 -10.99 3.56
C ASP A 118 9.18 -12.40 3.43
N TYR A 119 9.63 -12.79 2.23
CA TYR A 119 10.27 -14.08 1.99
C TYR A 119 11.57 -14.23 2.79
N ALA A 120 12.40 -13.19 2.85
CA ALA A 120 13.67 -13.23 3.59
C ALA A 120 13.44 -13.43 5.09
N VAL A 121 12.58 -12.60 5.71
CA VAL A 121 12.26 -12.71 7.15
C VAL A 121 11.76 -14.11 7.48
N ASN A 122 10.81 -14.60 6.69
CA ASN A 122 10.11 -15.84 7.02
C ASN A 122 10.89 -17.12 6.69
N ASN A 123 11.87 -17.07 5.80
CA ASN A 123 12.76 -18.21 5.57
C ASN A 123 13.97 -18.21 6.52
N VAL A 124 14.39 -17.04 7.01
CA VAL A 124 15.36 -16.95 8.11
C VAL A 124 14.75 -17.54 9.40
N SER A 125 13.52 -17.17 9.76
CA SER A 125 12.84 -17.75 10.92
C SER A 125 12.71 -19.28 10.83
N ARG A 126 12.44 -19.83 9.65
CA ARG A 126 12.38 -21.30 9.46
C ARG A 126 13.72 -22.00 9.65
N ARG A 127 14.84 -21.37 9.26
CA ARG A 127 16.20 -21.92 9.50
C ARG A 127 16.65 -21.82 10.94
N MET A 128 16.13 -20.88 11.73
CA MET A 128 16.47 -20.75 13.15
C MET A 128 15.60 -21.63 14.07
N SER A 129 14.54 -22.24 13.54
CA SER A 129 13.66 -23.16 14.27
C SER A 129 13.86 -24.63 13.88
N SER A 130 14.88 -24.95 13.07
CA SER A 130 15.33 -26.31 12.72
C SER A 130 16.71 -26.56 13.33
#